data_AF-I8ZZ08-F1
#
_entry.id   AF-I8ZZ08-F1
#
_cell.length_a   1.000
_cell.length_b   1.000
_cell.length_c   1.000
_cell.angle_alpha   90.00
_cell.angle_beta   90.00
_cell.angle_gamma   90.00
#
_symmetry.space_group_name_H-M   'P 1'
#
loop_
_entity.id
_entity.type
_entity.pdbx_description
1 polymer ?
#
loop_
_entity_poly.entity_id
_entity_poly.type
_entity_poly.pdbx_seq_one_letter_code
_entity_poly.pdbx_strand_id
1 'polypeptide(L)'
;MVTTAVRPETGATIKPGPMITVPADRLVQDDQLRDFAADSGLDGPFLADQFSAFIAHERMGLNLLRTLHTRTDNPGLRNRYAELEGETYEAVGEWERLIEALGGNPQYASPAGRATEALDDKVTEALLLSGSADPLTFEQAEVQAYLAAANQCVAQATLLAAFAEEADDGQAKQEMTASTGALLPPARRHADWATDTLRTMAVAQAKHPMVRKIGEAAEQIVDKVRNAVTPG
;
A
#
# COMPACT_ATOMS: atom_id res chain seq x y z
N MET A 1 -26.62 -28.63 -13.31
CA MET A 1 -25.46 -27.71 -13.35
C MET A 1 -25.27 -27.23 -11.92
N VAL A 2 -24.08 -27.39 -11.33
CA VAL A 2 -23.84 -26.94 -9.95
C VAL A 2 -23.70 -25.43 -9.97
N THR A 3 -24.61 -24.73 -9.30
CA THR A 3 -24.53 -23.27 -9.14
C THR A 3 -23.43 -22.96 -8.14
N THR A 4 -22.27 -22.49 -8.61
CA THR A 4 -21.10 -22.22 -7.77
C THR A 4 -21.14 -20.85 -7.08
N ALA A 5 -22.09 -19.98 -7.44
CA ALA A 5 -22.28 -18.68 -6.80
C ALA A 5 -23.77 -18.30 -6.74
N VAL A 6 -24.24 -17.92 -5.55
CA VAL A 6 -25.61 -17.42 -5.31
C VAL A 6 -25.60 -15.90 -5.47
N ARG A 7 -26.14 -15.40 -6.59
CA ARG A 7 -26.17 -13.97 -6.97
C ARG A 7 -27.57 -13.52 -7.41
N PRO A 8 -27.89 -12.21 -7.40
CA PRO A 8 -29.19 -11.71 -7.84
C PRO A 8 -29.57 -12.16 -9.27
N GLU A 9 -28.61 -12.11 -10.20
CA GLU A 9 -28.75 -12.60 -11.57
C GLU A 9 -29.02 -14.12 -11.69
N THR A 10 -28.84 -14.88 -10.60
CA THR A 10 -29.21 -16.31 -10.50
C THR A 10 -30.50 -16.56 -9.72
N GLY A 11 -31.29 -15.50 -9.44
CA GLY A 11 -32.55 -15.56 -8.70
C GLY A 11 -32.41 -15.50 -7.18
N ALA A 12 -31.23 -15.15 -6.66
CA ALA A 12 -31.04 -14.98 -5.23
C ALA A 12 -31.73 -13.70 -4.72
N THR A 13 -32.39 -13.79 -3.58
CA THR A 13 -32.92 -12.63 -2.87
C THR A 13 -31.86 -12.06 -1.93
N ILE A 14 -31.57 -10.76 -2.03
CA ILE A 14 -30.64 -10.05 -1.13
C ILE A 14 -31.43 -9.17 -0.16
N LYS A 15 -31.06 -9.24 1.12
CA LYS A 15 -31.40 -8.20 2.09
C LYS A 15 -30.42 -7.04 1.89
N PRO A 16 -30.84 -5.84 1.45
CA PRO A 16 -29.91 -4.76 1.20
C PRO A 16 -29.19 -4.35 2.48
N GLY A 17 -27.88 -4.18 2.38
CA GLY A 17 -27.08 -3.50 3.40
C GLY A 17 -27.13 -1.97 3.23
N PRO A 18 -26.59 -1.21 4.19
CA PRO A 18 -26.42 0.23 4.03
C PRO A 18 -25.57 0.54 2.80
N MET A 19 -26.06 1.42 1.91
CA MET A 19 -25.25 2.01 0.85
C MET A 19 -24.62 3.31 1.34
N ILE A 20 -23.41 3.61 0.86
CA ILE A 20 -22.82 4.94 1.02
C ILE A 20 -23.56 5.87 0.05
N THR A 21 -24.37 6.77 0.59
CA THR A 21 -24.97 7.88 -0.17
C THR A 21 -24.05 9.09 -0.12
N VAL A 22 -23.70 9.65 -1.28
CA VAL A 22 -22.87 10.86 -1.37
C VAL A 22 -23.78 12.09 -1.41
N PRO A 23 -23.63 13.06 -0.48
CA PRO A 23 -24.30 14.34 -0.56
C PRO A 23 -24.02 15.06 -1.89
N ALA A 24 -25.00 15.77 -2.45
CA ALA A 24 -24.86 16.39 -3.78
C ALA A 24 -23.70 17.40 -3.87
N ASP A 25 -23.37 18.08 -2.77
CA ASP A 25 -22.24 19.02 -2.64
C ASP A 25 -20.87 18.33 -2.56
N ARG A 26 -20.83 17.01 -2.40
CA ARG A 26 -19.61 16.18 -2.39
C ARG A 26 -19.52 15.26 -3.61
N LEU A 27 -20.51 15.30 -4.49
CA LEU A 27 -20.52 14.54 -5.72
C LEU A 27 -19.60 15.20 -6.74
N VAL A 28 -18.63 14.44 -7.24
CA VAL A 28 -17.77 14.85 -8.35
C VAL A 28 -18.26 14.14 -9.61
N GLN A 29 -18.50 14.91 -10.66
CA GLN A 29 -18.92 14.46 -11.98
C GLN A 29 -17.75 14.56 -12.96
N ASP A 30 -17.73 13.72 -13.99
CA ASP A 30 -16.68 13.73 -15.03
C ASP A 30 -16.49 15.12 -15.66
N ASP A 31 -17.59 15.87 -15.84
CA ASP A 31 -17.56 17.24 -16.38
C ASP A 31 -16.73 18.21 -15.54
N GLN A 32 -16.61 17.95 -14.23
CA GLN A 32 -15.79 18.76 -13.30
C GLN A 32 -14.31 18.36 -13.35
N LEU A 33 -13.98 17.22 -13.96
CA LEU A 33 -12.61 16.69 -14.09
C LEU A 33 -12.04 16.82 -15.50
N ARG A 34 -12.83 17.35 -16.46
CA ARG A 34 -12.41 17.53 -17.86
C ARG A 34 -11.14 18.37 -18.01
N ASP A 35 -10.96 19.36 -17.14
CA ASP A 35 -9.82 20.28 -17.20
C ASP A 35 -8.62 19.77 -16.37
N PHE A 36 -8.71 18.56 -15.77
CA PHE A 36 -7.56 17.95 -15.12
C PHE A 36 -6.47 17.66 -16.16
N ALA A 37 -5.26 18.15 -15.91
CA ALA A 37 -4.15 18.12 -16.86
C ALA A 37 -4.53 18.73 -18.23
N ALA A 38 -5.23 19.88 -18.22
CA ALA A 38 -5.62 20.59 -19.43
C ALA A 38 -4.47 20.75 -20.43
N ASP A 39 -4.82 20.70 -21.72
CA ASP A 39 -3.91 20.82 -22.87
C ASP A 39 -2.81 19.73 -22.96
N SER A 40 -2.89 18.66 -22.14
CA SER A 40 -1.94 17.53 -22.20
C SER A 40 -2.24 16.51 -23.30
N GLY A 41 -3.40 16.58 -23.95
CA GLY A 41 -3.87 15.56 -24.88
C GLY A 41 -4.36 14.26 -24.22
N LEU A 42 -4.31 14.17 -22.88
CA LEU A 42 -4.75 13.00 -22.11
C LEU A 42 -6.19 13.15 -21.59
N ASP A 43 -6.80 12.03 -21.20
CA ASP A 43 -8.16 12.00 -20.62
C ASP A 43 -8.14 12.46 -19.15
N GLY A 44 -8.57 13.69 -18.92
CA GLY A 44 -8.58 14.32 -17.58
C GLY A 44 -9.31 13.52 -16.50
N PRO A 45 -10.59 13.12 -16.71
CA PRO A 45 -11.33 12.31 -15.74
C PRO A 45 -10.64 10.98 -15.39
N PHE A 46 -10.13 10.25 -16.38
CA PHE A 46 -9.38 9.03 -16.16
C PHE A 46 -8.10 9.28 -15.35
N LEU A 47 -7.34 10.32 -15.69
CA LEU A 47 -6.13 10.67 -14.95
C LEU A 47 -6.44 11.09 -13.50
N ALA A 48 -7.50 11.86 -13.27
CA ALA A 48 -7.90 12.26 -11.93
C ALA A 48 -8.22 11.04 -11.05
N ASP A 49 -8.93 10.05 -11.59
CA ASP A 49 -9.19 8.77 -10.92
C ASP A 49 -7.88 7.99 -10.66
N GLN A 50 -6.98 7.96 -11.64
CA GLN A 50 -5.72 7.23 -11.52
C GLN A 50 -4.77 7.86 -10.49
N PHE A 51 -4.70 9.19 -10.42
CA PHE A 51 -3.86 9.93 -9.47
C PHE A 51 -4.46 9.88 -8.06
N SER A 52 -5.79 9.87 -7.95
CA SER A 52 -6.51 9.56 -6.71
C SER A 52 -6.12 8.17 -6.18
N ALA A 53 -5.96 7.18 -7.06
CA ALA A 53 -5.44 5.86 -6.70
C ALA A 53 -3.97 5.85 -6.27
N PHE A 54 -3.11 6.65 -6.91
CA PHE A 54 -1.69 6.72 -6.55
C PHE A 54 -1.48 7.37 -5.17
N ILE A 55 -2.12 8.52 -4.93
CA ILE A 55 -2.00 9.20 -3.64
C ILE A 55 -2.65 8.41 -2.49
N ALA A 56 -3.75 7.69 -2.76
CA ALA A 56 -4.36 6.80 -1.79
C ALA A 56 -3.38 5.71 -1.34
N HIS A 57 -2.66 5.09 -2.29
CA HIS A 57 -1.65 4.09 -1.99
C HIS A 57 -0.54 4.63 -1.09
N GLU A 58 0.02 5.79 -1.44
CA GLU A 58 1.10 6.41 -0.67
C GLU A 58 0.64 6.76 0.76
N ARG A 59 -0.58 7.27 0.92
CA ARG A 59 -1.18 7.55 2.24
C ARG A 59 -1.40 6.28 3.05
N MET A 60 -1.84 5.20 2.42
CA MET A 60 -1.97 3.90 3.07
C MET A 60 -0.61 3.31 3.46
N GLY A 61 0.44 3.60 2.68
CA GLY A 61 1.83 3.30 3.01
C GLY A 61 2.26 3.86 4.37
N LEU A 62 1.82 5.08 4.74
CA LEU A 62 2.08 5.64 6.07
C LEU A 62 1.45 4.81 7.18
N ASN A 63 0.21 4.34 6.98
CA ASN A 63 -0.48 3.51 7.98
C ASN A 63 0.18 2.14 8.12
N LEU A 64 0.62 1.55 7.00
CA LEU A 64 1.40 0.33 7.00
C LEU A 64 2.70 0.53 7.79
N LEU A 65 3.50 1.55 7.48
CA LEU A 65 4.79 1.82 8.14
C LEU A 65 4.64 2.07 9.64
N ARG A 66 3.61 2.80 10.07
CA ARG A 66 3.29 2.96 11.51
C ARG A 66 2.96 1.63 12.18
N THR A 67 2.24 0.77 11.48
CA THR A 67 1.90 -0.58 11.97
C THR A 67 3.17 -1.43 12.09
N LEU A 68 4.02 -1.46 11.06
CA LEU A 68 5.28 -2.19 11.04
C LEU A 68 6.24 -1.70 12.13
N HIS A 69 6.41 -0.38 12.25
CA HIS A 69 7.22 0.26 13.28
C HIS A 69 6.78 -0.14 14.70
N THR A 70 5.46 -0.22 14.94
CA THR A 70 4.90 -0.53 16.25
C THR A 70 5.01 -2.02 16.60
N ARG A 71 4.94 -2.92 15.61
CA ARG A 71 4.80 -4.37 15.84
C ARG A 71 6.11 -5.14 15.74
N THR A 72 7.10 -4.61 15.03
CA THR A 72 8.37 -5.31 14.87
C THR A 72 9.15 -5.32 16.19
N ASP A 73 9.69 -6.48 16.58
CA ASP A 73 10.58 -6.60 17.74
C ASP A 73 12.04 -6.28 17.38
N ASN A 74 12.37 -6.30 16.08
CA ASN A 74 13.70 -6.04 15.57
C ASN A 74 14.02 -4.53 15.58
N PRO A 75 14.98 -4.06 16.40
CA PRO A 75 15.28 -2.62 16.51
C PRO A 75 15.86 -2.03 15.22
N GLY A 76 16.53 -2.84 14.40
CA GLY A 76 17.05 -2.41 13.10
C GLY A 76 15.93 -2.14 12.11
N LEU A 77 14.97 -3.06 12.00
CA LEU A 77 13.78 -2.87 11.17
C LEU A 77 12.92 -1.71 11.68
N ARG A 78 12.74 -1.61 13.01
CA ARG A 78 12.00 -0.50 13.63
C ARG A 78 12.52 0.86 13.18
N ASN A 79 13.83 1.10 13.32
CA ASN A 79 14.44 2.36 12.92
C ASN A 79 14.29 2.61 11.42
N ARG A 80 14.46 1.56 10.60
CA ARG A 80 14.34 1.70 9.15
C ARG A 80 12.90 2.00 8.72
N TYR A 81 11.89 1.41 9.34
CA TYR A 81 10.50 1.75 9.07
C TYR A 81 10.17 3.21 9.44
N ALA A 82 10.76 3.74 10.51
CA ALA A 82 10.58 5.15 10.87
C ALA A 82 11.22 6.11 9.83
N GLU A 83 12.40 5.76 9.29
CA GLU A 83 13.00 6.51 8.18
C GLU A 83 12.12 6.47 6.93
N LEU A 84 11.64 5.28 6.57
CA LEU A 84 10.76 5.08 5.43
C LEU A 84 9.43 5.84 5.61
N GLU A 85 8.89 5.95 6.83
CA GLU A 85 7.69 6.76 7.10
C GLU A 85 7.93 8.23 6.74
N GLY A 86 9.11 8.77 7.04
CA GLY A 86 9.51 10.11 6.63
C GLY A 86 9.60 10.26 5.11
N GLU A 87 10.26 9.31 4.43
CA GLU A 87 10.39 9.30 2.97
C GLU A 87 9.01 9.18 2.26
N THR A 88 8.11 8.35 2.78
CA THR A 88 6.72 8.21 2.29
C THR A 88 5.91 9.48 2.53
N TYR A 89 6.12 10.18 3.65
CA TYR A 89 5.44 11.46 3.91
C TYR A 89 5.84 12.53 2.88
N GLU A 90 7.10 12.57 2.49
CA GLU A 90 7.58 13.44 1.41
C GLU A 90 6.96 13.07 0.06
N ALA A 91 6.83 11.78 -0.24
CA ALA A 91 6.18 11.29 -1.46
C ALA A 91 4.68 11.64 -1.52
N VAL A 92 3.95 11.57 -0.40
CA VAL A 92 2.57 12.10 -0.32
C VAL A 92 2.54 13.57 -0.70
N GLY A 93 3.44 14.39 -0.14
CA GLY A 93 3.52 15.81 -0.47
C GLY A 93 3.83 16.08 -1.94
N GLU A 94 4.62 15.23 -2.59
CA GLU A 94 4.87 15.32 -4.03
C GLU A 94 3.61 15.02 -4.85
N TRP A 95 2.87 13.95 -4.52
CA TRP A 95 1.61 13.64 -5.16
C TRP A 95 0.56 14.74 -4.97
N GLU A 96 0.46 15.35 -3.78
CA GLU A 96 -0.46 16.45 -3.52
C GLU A 96 -0.16 17.66 -4.40
N ARG A 97 1.11 18.07 -4.45
CA ARG A 97 1.55 19.17 -5.31
C ARG A 97 1.28 18.90 -6.78
N LEU A 98 1.56 17.69 -7.25
CA LEU A 98 1.30 17.31 -8.63
C LEU A 98 -0.18 17.37 -8.97
N ILE A 99 -1.05 16.81 -8.12
CA ILE A 99 -2.50 16.83 -8.33
C ILE A 99 -3.01 18.27 -8.39
N GLU A 100 -2.55 19.14 -7.49
CA GLU A 100 -2.91 20.57 -7.51
C GLU A 100 -2.40 21.28 -8.77
N ALA A 101 -1.16 21.01 -9.18
CA ALA A 101 -0.55 21.60 -10.37
C ALA A 101 -1.27 21.19 -11.67
N LEU A 102 -1.86 19.99 -11.69
CA LEU A 102 -2.71 19.50 -12.78
C LEU A 102 -4.16 19.99 -12.68
N GLY A 103 -4.50 20.85 -11.72
CA GLY A 103 -5.84 21.43 -11.54
C GLY A 103 -6.83 20.54 -10.79
N GLY A 104 -6.36 19.49 -10.12
CA GLY A 104 -7.18 18.56 -9.35
C GLY A 104 -7.31 18.90 -7.87
N ASN A 105 -7.99 18.01 -7.14
CA ASN A 105 -8.13 18.07 -5.69
C ASN A 105 -7.48 16.82 -5.07
N PRO A 106 -6.42 16.94 -4.24
CA PRO A 106 -5.74 15.79 -3.62
C PRO A 106 -6.61 15.06 -2.59
N GLN A 107 -7.78 15.60 -2.23
CA GLN A 107 -8.79 14.97 -1.38
C GLN A 107 -9.92 14.30 -2.18
N TYR A 108 -9.82 14.25 -3.52
CA TYR A 108 -10.77 13.52 -4.35
C TYR A 108 -10.61 12.01 -4.14
N ALA A 109 -11.69 11.37 -3.67
CA ALA A 109 -11.77 9.92 -3.44
C ALA A 109 -12.53 9.23 -4.58
N SER A 110 -11.81 8.91 -5.66
CA SER A 110 -12.36 8.23 -6.83
C SER A 110 -12.76 6.78 -6.55
N PRO A 111 -13.53 6.12 -7.44
CA PRO A 111 -13.69 4.67 -7.42
C PRO A 111 -12.35 3.90 -7.44
N ALA A 112 -11.37 4.34 -8.24
CA ALA A 112 -10.05 3.73 -8.30
C ALA A 112 -9.27 3.92 -6.99
N GLY A 113 -9.32 5.12 -6.40
CA GLY A 113 -8.77 5.44 -5.08
C GLY A 113 -9.27 4.51 -3.99
N ARG A 114 -10.60 4.38 -3.87
CA ARG A 114 -11.22 3.49 -2.88
C ARG A 114 -10.89 2.01 -3.12
N ALA A 115 -10.78 1.59 -4.38
CA ALA A 115 -10.36 0.23 -4.70
C ALA A 115 -8.91 -0.03 -4.25
N THR A 116 -8.02 0.93 -4.44
CA THR A 116 -6.63 0.87 -3.94
C THR A 116 -6.57 0.84 -2.42
N GLU A 117 -7.29 1.73 -1.73
CA GLU A 117 -7.36 1.71 -0.25
C GLU A 117 -7.79 0.33 0.27
N ALA A 118 -8.81 -0.27 -0.34
CA ALA A 118 -9.28 -1.59 0.05
C ALA A 118 -8.25 -2.71 -0.18
N LEU A 119 -7.42 -2.60 -1.23
CA LEU A 119 -6.33 -3.55 -1.48
C LEU A 119 -5.21 -3.39 -0.44
N ASP A 120 -4.82 -2.16 -0.12
CA ASP A 120 -3.78 -1.86 0.86
C ASP A 120 -4.20 -2.21 2.29
N ASP A 121 -5.49 -2.04 2.61
CA ASP A 121 -6.07 -2.54 3.87
C ASP A 121 -5.86 -4.05 4.02
N LYS A 122 -6.00 -4.84 2.94
CA LYS A 122 -5.75 -6.30 2.99
C LYS A 122 -4.30 -6.65 3.22
N VAL A 123 -3.37 -5.85 2.70
CA VAL A 123 -1.94 -6.02 3.01
C VAL A 123 -1.68 -5.76 4.49
N THR A 124 -2.29 -4.72 5.07
CA THR A 124 -2.13 -4.38 6.49
C THR A 124 -2.84 -5.39 7.40
N GLU A 125 -4.04 -5.85 7.03
CA GLU A 125 -4.79 -6.87 7.77
C GLU A 125 -4.02 -8.20 7.87
N ALA A 126 -3.18 -8.53 6.90
CA ALA A 126 -2.33 -9.73 6.97
C ALA A 126 -1.41 -9.73 8.21
N LEU A 127 -1.06 -8.56 8.73
CA LEU A 127 -0.24 -8.39 9.93
C LEU A 127 -1.02 -8.66 11.24
N LEU A 128 -2.34 -8.83 11.18
CA LEU A 128 -3.14 -9.24 12.34
C LEU A 128 -2.87 -10.70 12.74
N LEU A 129 -2.21 -11.48 11.88
CA LEU A 129 -1.77 -12.86 12.16
C LEU A 129 -0.67 -12.98 13.23
N SER A 130 -0.23 -11.87 13.84
CA SER A 130 0.77 -11.85 14.92
C SER A 130 0.51 -12.82 16.10
N GLY A 131 -0.74 -13.27 16.29
CA GLY A 131 -1.08 -14.28 17.31
C GLY A 131 -0.90 -15.74 16.87
N SER A 132 -0.56 -15.98 15.60
CA SER A 132 -0.52 -17.32 14.99
C SER A 132 0.78 -17.61 14.22
N ALA A 133 1.77 -16.71 14.28
CA ALA A 133 3.08 -16.87 13.64
C ALA A 133 4.20 -16.76 14.67
N ASP A 134 5.28 -17.53 14.50
CA ASP A 134 6.50 -17.33 15.28
C ASP A 134 7.16 -15.99 14.91
N PRO A 135 8.00 -15.41 15.79
CA PRO A 135 8.57 -14.07 15.58
C PRO A 135 9.32 -13.91 14.26
N LEU A 136 10.05 -14.93 13.80
CA LEU A 136 10.82 -14.84 12.55
C LEU A 136 9.92 -14.88 11.32
N THR A 137 8.87 -15.71 11.35
CA THR A 137 7.83 -15.73 10.32
C THR A 137 7.11 -14.38 10.27
N PHE A 138 6.83 -13.79 11.43
CA PHE A 138 6.18 -12.49 11.53
C PHE A 138 7.05 -11.35 10.95
N GLU A 139 8.32 -11.25 11.35
CA GLU A 139 9.26 -10.27 10.77
C GLU A 139 9.40 -10.43 9.25
N GLN A 140 9.41 -11.66 8.74
CA GLN A 140 9.46 -11.89 7.30
C GLN A 140 8.18 -11.42 6.61
N ALA A 141 7.02 -11.65 7.22
CA ALA A 141 5.72 -11.17 6.70
C ALA A 141 5.65 -9.64 6.68
N GLU A 142 6.22 -8.96 7.69
CA GLU A 142 6.35 -7.50 7.73
C GLU A 142 7.12 -6.95 6.52
N VAL A 143 8.31 -7.49 6.24
CA VAL A 143 9.11 -7.03 5.10
C VAL A 143 8.47 -7.44 3.77
N GLN A 144 7.74 -8.56 3.70
CA GLN A 144 6.96 -8.94 2.52
C GLN A 144 5.80 -7.98 2.24
N ALA A 145 5.06 -7.59 3.28
CA ALA A 145 3.99 -6.59 3.17
C ALA A 145 4.55 -5.26 2.67
N TYR A 146 5.68 -4.82 3.23
CA TYR A 146 6.34 -3.61 2.77
C TYR A 146 6.87 -3.71 1.33
N LEU A 147 7.46 -4.85 0.93
CA LEU A 147 7.91 -5.06 -0.45
C LEU A 147 6.74 -4.98 -1.44
N ALA A 148 5.58 -5.53 -1.09
CA ALA A 148 4.39 -5.44 -1.95
C ALA A 148 3.98 -3.98 -2.17
N ALA A 149 3.95 -3.17 -1.11
CA ALA A 149 3.68 -1.73 -1.22
C ALA A 149 4.76 -1.00 -2.03
N ALA A 150 6.05 -1.21 -1.73
CA ALA A 150 7.14 -0.54 -2.43
C ALA A 150 7.15 -0.85 -3.95
N ASN A 151 6.85 -2.10 -4.34
CA ASN A 151 6.71 -2.45 -5.76
C ASN A 151 5.54 -1.73 -6.43
N GLN A 152 4.45 -1.52 -5.72
CA GLN A 152 3.31 -0.76 -6.21
C GLN A 152 3.68 0.73 -6.38
N CYS A 153 4.40 1.36 -5.44
CA CYS A 153 4.95 2.71 -5.63
C CYS A 153 5.84 2.79 -6.90
N VAL A 154 6.69 1.79 -7.16
CA VAL A 154 7.52 1.74 -8.38
C VAL A 154 6.64 1.67 -9.63
N ALA A 155 5.59 0.83 -9.62
CA ALA A 155 4.68 0.70 -10.75
C ALA A 155 3.93 2.01 -11.03
N GLN A 156 3.44 2.69 -9.99
CA GLN A 156 2.74 3.96 -10.11
C GLN A 156 3.64 5.09 -10.62
N ALA A 157 4.84 5.23 -10.07
CA ALA A 157 5.82 6.20 -10.56
C ALA A 157 6.28 5.91 -12.00
N THR A 158 6.31 4.63 -12.40
CA THR A 158 6.57 4.24 -13.79
C THR A 158 5.40 4.59 -14.72
N LEU A 159 4.16 4.42 -14.28
CA LEU A 159 2.98 4.85 -15.03
C LEU A 159 2.94 6.38 -15.18
N LEU A 160 3.30 7.13 -14.12
CA LEU A 160 3.45 8.58 -14.20
C LEU A 160 4.47 9.00 -15.28
N ALA A 161 5.61 8.31 -15.35
CA ALA A 161 6.60 8.53 -16.39
C ALA A 161 6.00 8.33 -17.79
N ALA A 162 5.24 7.24 -17.98
CA ALA A 162 4.58 6.95 -19.25
C ALA A 162 3.53 8.01 -19.62
N PHE A 163 2.75 8.50 -18.65
CA PHE A 163 1.82 9.61 -18.89
C PHE A 163 2.54 10.89 -19.28
N ALA A 164 3.69 11.19 -18.67
CA ALA A 164 4.52 12.32 -19.05
C ALA A 164 5.09 12.18 -20.48
N GLU A 165 5.49 10.98 -20.89
CA GLU A 165 6.01 10.70 -22.23
C GLU A 165 4.95 10.90 -23.32
N GLU A 166 3.72 10.45 -23.07
CA GLU A 166 2.60 10.53 -24.01
C GLU A 166 1.89 11.90 -24.02
N ALA A 167 2.13 12.75 -23.02
CA ALA A 167 1.53 14.07 -22.96
C ALA A 167 2.09 15.02 -24.04
N ASP A 168 1.21 15.86 -24.56
CA ASP A 168 1.56 17.02 -25.38
C ASP A 168 2.49 17.97 -24.62
N ASP A 169 3.34 18.69 -25.36
CA ASP A 169 4.29 19.63 -24.77
C ASP A 169 3.54 20.77 -24.08
N GLY A 170 3.73 20.88 -22.76
CA GLY A 170 3.02 21.87 -21.95
C GLY A 170 3.34 21.75 -20.47
N GLN A 171 2.60 22.49 -19.65
CA GLN A 171 2.79 22.50 -18.19
C GLN A 171 2.55 21.11 -17.60
N ALA A 172 1.46 20.43 -17.96
CA ALA A 172 1.14 19.10 -17.43
C ALA A 172 2.28 18.09 -17.62
N LYS A 173 2.87 18.05 -18.81
CA LYS A 173 4.05 17.22 -19.11
C LYS A 173 5.25 17.56 -18.23
N GLN A 174 5.53 18.84 -18.04
CA GLN A 174 6.64 19.30 -17.21
C GLN A 174 6.45 18.89 -15.75
N GLU A 175 5.25 19.07 -15.19
CA GLU A 175 4.92 18.69 -13.82
C GLU A 175 5.01 17.17 -13.63
N MET A 176 4.39 16.38 -14.51
CA MET A 176 4.48 14.91 -14.43
C MET A 176 5.92 14.40 -14.57
N THR A 177 6.73 15.02 -15.44
CA THR A 177 8.16 14.69 -15.60
C THR A 177 8.95 15.01 -14.32
N ALA A 178 8.72 16.19 -13.74
CA ALA A 178 9.40 16.62 -12.52
C ALA A 178 9.06 15.69 -11.34
N SER A 179 7.77 15.40 -11.14
CA SER A 179 7.32 14.50 -10.08
C SER A 179 7.78 13.06 -10.30
N THR A 180 7.86 12.58 -11.55
CA THR A 180 8.51 11.28 -11.86
C THR A 180 9.95 11.26 -11.35
N GLY A 181 10.71 12.33 -11.60
CA GLY A 181 12.09 12.47 -11.14
C GLY A 181 12.23 12.46 -9.61
N ALA A 182 11.22 12.96 -8.90
CA ALA A 182 11.17 12.96 -7.44
C ALA A 182 10.74 11.62 -6.85
N LEU A 183 9.76 10.93 -7.46
CA LEU A 183 9.10 9.75 -6.91
C LEU A 183 9.76 8.43 -7.30
N LEU A 184 10.19 8.26 -8.55
CA LEU A 184 10.65 6.97 -9.06
C LEU A 184 11.98 6.50 -8.42
N PRO A 185 13.02 7.34 -8.25
CA PRO A 185 14.26 6.90 -7.61
C PRO A 185 14.10 6.40 -6.17
N PRO A 186 13.43 7.12 -5.23
CA PRO A 186 13.22 6.60 -3.89
C PRO A 186 12.37 5.32 -3.88
N ALA A 187 11.29 5.25 -4.66
CA ALA A 187 10.45 4.04 -4.73
C ALA A 187 11.26 2.80 -5.11
N ARG A 188 12.18 2.91 -6.09
CA ARG A 188 13.09 1.81 -6.47
C ARG A 188 14.03 1.43 -5.34
N ARG A 189 14.65 2.41 -4.66
CA ARG A 189 15.52 2.13 -3.51
C ARG A 189 14.77 1.41 -2.38
N HIS A 190 13.51 1.75 -2.15
CA HIS A 190 12.67 1.08 -1.15
C HIS A 190 12.42 -0.38 -1.51
N ALA A 191 12.05 -0.65 -2.77
CA ALA A 191 11.81 -2.00 -3.26
C ALA A 191 13.09 -2.85 -3.24
N ASP A 192 14.23 -2.28 -3.64
CA ASP A 192 15.54 -2.94 -3.62
C ASP A 192 15.93 -3.30 -2.17
N TRP A 193 15.79 -2.36 -1.25
CA TRP A 193 16.07 -2.59 0.17
C TRP A 193 15.21 -3.72 0.74
N ALA A 194 13.90 -3.70 0.49
CA ALA A 194 12.99 -4.72 1.00
C ALA A 194 13.30 -6.10 0.41
N THR A 195 13.63 -6.15 -0.88
CA THR A 195 14.06 -7.37 -1.57
C THR A 195 15.34 -7.95 -0.96
N ASP A 196 16.36 -7.10 -0.78
CA ASP A 196 17.64 -7.52 -0.22
C ASP A 196 17.52 -7.97 1.24
N THR A 197 16.65 -7.31 2.01
CA THR A 197 16.35 -7.67 3.40
C THR A 197 15.68 -9.04 3.46
N LEU A 198 14.63 -9.27 2.67
CA LEU A 198 13.97 -10.58 2.59
C LEU A 198 14.91 -11.68 2.15
N ARG A 199 15.72 -11.44 1.13
CA ARG A 199 16.73 -12.40 0.66
C ARG A 199 17.67 -12.77 1.80
N THR A 200 18.14 -11.78 2.54
CA THR A 200 19.07 -12.00 3.67
C THR A 200 18.41 -12.82 4.78
N MET A 201 17.18 -12.47 5.18
CA MET A 201 16.42 -13.21 6.19
C MET A 201 16.17 -14.66 5.77
N ALA A 202 15.66 -14.88 4.55
CA ALA A 202 15.34 -16.20 4.03
C ALA A 202 16.59 -17.10 3.91
N VAL A 203 17.70 -16.56 3.40
CA VAL A 203 18.96 -17.31 3.29
C VAL A 203 19.54 -17.64 4.67
N ALA A 204 19.49 -16.70 5.63
CA ALA A 204 19.97 -16.93 6.98
C ALA A 204 19.18 -18.05 7.69
N GLN A 205 17.84 -18.01 7.58
CA GLN A 205 16.97 -19.06 8.13
C GLN A 205 17.23 -20.43 7.47
N ALA A 206 17.45 -20.46 6.15
CA ALA A 206 17.76 -21.69 5.43
C ALA A 206 19.13 -22.28 5.81
N LYS A 207 20.15 -21.44 6.05
CA LYS A 207 21.52 -21.89 6.36
C LYS A 207 21.72 -22.29 7.83
N HIS A 208 20.93 -21.74 8.75
CA HIS A 208 21.13 -21.94 10.20
C HIS A 208 19.91 -22.59 10.89
N PRO A 209 19.64 -23.89 10.66
CA PRO A 209 18.56 -24.62 11.34
C PRO A 209 18.72 -24.70 12.88
N MET A 210 19.88 -24.31 13.43
CA MET A 210 20.09 -24.18 14.89
C MET A 210 19.22 -23.09 15.54
N VAL A 211 18.81 -22.05 14.79
CA VAL A 211 17.88 -21.03 15.30
C VAL A 211 16.49 -21.63 15.55
N ARG A 212 16.09 -22.62 14.74
CA ARG A 212 14.85 -23.38 14.91
C ARG A 212 14.82 -24.17 16.22
N LYS A 213 15.94 -24.79 16.59
CA LYS A 213 16.08 -25.53 17.87
C LYS A 213 16.04 -24.64 19.11
N ILE A 214 16.51 -23.39 19.01
CA ILE A 214 16.45 -22.43 20.12
C ILE A 214 15.04 -21.86 20.26
N GLY A 215 14.35 -21.58 19.14
CA GLY A 215 12.93 -21.21 19.12
C GLY A 215 12.03 -22.30 19.71
N GLU A 216 12.20 -23.56 19.29
CA GLU A 216 11.49 -24.72 19.84
C GLU A 216 11.70 -24.89 21.35
N ALA A 217 12.91 -24.58 21.86
CA ALA A 217 13.20 -24.64 23.30
C ALA A 217 12.56 -23.47 24.07
N ALA A 218 12.50 -22.28 23.50
CA ALA A 218 11.85 -21.11 24.10
C ALA A 218 10.33 -21.27 24.17
N GLU A 219 9.70 -21.80 23.10
CA GLU A 219 8.26 -22.12 23.08
C GLU A 219 7.90 -23.18 24.13
N GLN A 220 8.71 -24.24 24.28
CA GLN A 220 8.49 -25.26 25.33
C GLN A 220 8.59 -24.71 26.76
N ILE A 221 9.38 -23.66 26.98
CA ILE A 221 9.49 -23.00 28.29
C ILE A 221 8.28 -22.11 28.55
N VAL A 222 7.85 -21.33 27.56
CA VAL A 222 6.66 -20.46 27.66
C VAL A 222 5.39 -21.29 27.88
N ASP A 223 5.22 -22.39 27.14
CA ASP A 223 4.08 -23.30 27.34
C ASP A 223 4.08 -23.97 28.71
N LYS A 224 5.26 -24.32 29.25
CA LYS A 224 5.37 -24.83 30.63
C LYS A 224 4.96 -23.78 31.66
N VAL A 225 5.35 -22.53 31.47
CA VAL A 225 4.99 -21.43 32.38
C VAL A 225 3.49 -21.11 32.27
N ARG A 226 2.93 -21.04 31.06
CA ARG A 226 1.49 -20.79 30.85
C ARG A 226 0.63 -21.88 31.48
N ASN A 227 0.97 -23.16 31.31
CA ASN A 227 0.26 -24.29 31.93
C ASN A 227 0.43 -24.37 33.46
N ALA A 228 1.47 -23.76 34.03
CA ALA A 228 1.68 -23.70 35.48
C ALA A 228 0.90 -22.55 36.15
N VAL A 229 0.58 -21.48 35.41
CA VAL A 229 -0.08 -20.27 35.94
C VAL A 229 -1.59 -20.27 35.65
N THR A 230 -2.07 -21.18 34.80
CA THR A 230 -3.51 -21.45 34.60
C THR A 230 -3.78 -22.95 34.79
N PRO A 231 -3.84 -23.45 36.03
CA PRO A 231 -4.43 -24.76 36.26
C PRO A 231 -5.94 -24.62 36.00
N GLY A 232 -6.50 -25.58 35.25
CA GLY A 232 -7.91 -25.60 34.86
C GLY A 232 -8.90 -25.42 36.01
#